data_AF-A0A8S3X4Y2-F1
#
_entry.id   AF-A0A8S3X4Y2-F1
#
_cell.length_a   1.000
_cell.length_b   1.000
_cell.length_c   1.000
_cell.angle_alpha   90.00
_cell.angle_beta   90.00
_cell.angle_gamma   90.00
#
_symmetry.space_group_name_H-M   'P 1'
#
loop_
_entity.id
_entity.type
_entity.pdbx_description
1 polymer ?
#
loop_
_entity_poly.entity_id
_entity_poly.type
_entity_poly.pdbx_seq_one_letter_code
_entity_poly.pdbx_strand_id
1 'polypeptide(L)'
;MSKKVLDLEKGNSYLTEKVKALENTIKYLQLCSRSSTIEIRNVPVKDNETLDDLVSVVTGIGKIIDESSRPQGFATDARKTGCTKTNSGRIRKCQR
;
A
#
# COMPACT_ATOMS: atom_id res chain seq x y z
N MET A 1 -13.56 26.88 -34.62
CA MET A 1 -13.04 25.50 -34.48
C MET A 1 -14.06 24.50 -35.00
N SER A 2 -13.63 23.43 -35.66
CA SER A 2 -14.53 22.41 -36.22
C SER A 2 -15.13 21.53 -35.11
N LYS A 3 -16.42 21.17 -35.19
CA LYS A 3 -17.10 20.31 -34.20
C LYS A 3 -16.34 19.01 -33.92
N LYS A 4 -15.76 18.42 -34.97
CA LYS A 4 -14.92 17.22 -34.87
C LYS A 4 -13.71 17.40 -33.96
N VAL A 5 -13.09 18.59 -33.97
CA VAL A 5 -11.91 18.88 -33.13
C VAL A 5 -12.33 18.92 -31.66
N LEU A 6 -13.45 19.58 -31.35
CA LEU A 6 -13.98 19.64 -29.99
C LEU A 6 -14.38 18.26 -29.45
N ASP A 7 -14.97 17.41 -30.29
CA ASP A 7 -15.35 16.05 -29.90
C ASP A 7 -14.13 15.17 -29.64
N LEU A 8 -13.08 15.32 -30.47
CA LEU A 8 -11.80 14.62 -30.28
C LEU A 8 -11.08 15.08 -29.01
N GLU A 9 -11.05 16.39 -28.73
CA GLU A 9 -10.44 16.93 -27.50
C GLU A 9 -11.13 16.41 -26.24
N LYS A 10 -12.47 16.37 -26.23
CA LYS A 10 -13.25 15.80 -25.13
C LYS A 10 -12.99 14.30 -24.96
N GLY A 11 -12.96 13.56 -26.07
CA GLY A 11 -12.65 12.13 -26.06
C GLY A 11 -11.25 11.87 -25.49
N ASN A 12 -10.27 12.68 -25.89
CA ASN A 12 -8.89 12.54 -25.42
C ASN A 12 -8.75 12.87 -23.91
N SER A 13 -9.43 13.91 -23.45
CA SER A 13 -9.49 14.25 -22.01
C SER A 13 -10.10 13.12 -21.18
N TYR A 14 -11.23 12.57 -21.63
CA TYR A 14 -11.90 11.46 -20.97
C TYR A 14 -11.02 10.21 -20.89
N LEU A 15 -10.35 9.86 -21.99
CA LEU A 15 -9.43 8.71 -22.02
C LEU A 15 -8.25 8.93 -21.09
N THR A 16 -7.68 10.14 -21.06
CA THR A 16 -6.54 10.48 -20.18
C THR A 16 -6.93 10.36 -18.71
N GLU A 17 -8.09 10.87 -18.32
CA GLU A 17 -8.62 10.74 -16.96
C GLU A 17 -8.88 9.28 -16.58
N LYS A 18 -9.43 8.50 -17.52
CA LYS A 18 -9.70 7.07 -17.31
C LYS A 18 -8.41 6.28 -17.13
N VAL A 19 -7.38 6.55 -17.93
CA VAL A 19 -6.05 5.92 -17.79
C VAL A 19 -5.47 6.24 -16.42
N LYS A 20 -5.47 7.52 -16.01
CA LYS A 20 -4.97 7.93 -14.70
C LYS A 20 -5.72 7.27 -13.54
N ALA A 21 -7.04 7.13 -13.67
CA ALA A 21 -7.85 6.45 -12.66
C ALA A 21 -7.46 4.96 -12.55
N LEU A 22 -7.29 4.26 -13.68
CA LEU A 22 -6.90 2.86 -13.71
C LEU A 22 -5.49 2.64 -13.14
N GLU A 23 -4.53 3.51 -13.47
CA GLU A 23 -3.17 3.45 -12.91
C GLU A 23 -3.17 3.60 -11.39
N ASN A 24 -3.98 4.53 -10.88
CA ASN A 24 -4.14 4.71 -9.43
C ASN A 24 -4.75 3.47 -8.78
N THR A 25 -5.75 2.84 -9.41
CA THR A 25 -6.34 1.59 -8.92
C THR A 25 -5.30 0.47 -8.90
N ILE A 26 -4.48 0.33 -9.94
CA ILE A 26 -3.41 -0.68 -9.99
C ILE A 26 -2.41 -0.45 -8.85
N LYS A 27 -1.92 0.78 -8.67
CA LYS A 27 -0.99 1.12 -7.58
C LYS A 27 -1.59 0.81 -6.21
N TYR A 28 -2.86 1.15 -6.01
CA TYR A 28 -3.58 0.85 -4.78
C TYR A 28 -3.68 -0.66 -4.53
N LEU A 29 -4.08 -1.44 -5.55
CA LEU A 29 -4.18 -2.90 -5.43
C LEU A 29 -2.81 -3.54 -5.15
N GLN A 30 -1.75 -3.08 -5.79
CA GLN A 30 -0.39 -3.55 -5.51
C GLN A 30 0.05 -3.23 -4.08
N LEU A 31 -0.30 -2.04 -3.57
CA LEU A 31 -0.02 -1.67 -2.19
C LEU A 31 -0.82 -2.55 -1.20
N CYS A 32 -2.11 -2.74 -1.45
CA CYS A 32 -2.98 -3.57 -0.61
C CYS A 32 -2.56 -5.05 -0.64
N SER A 33 -2.21 -5.59 -1.81
CA SER A 33 -1.73 -6.97 -1.93
C SER A 33 -0.43 -7.21 -1.18
N ARG A 34 0.41 -6.18 -0.98
CA ARG A 34 1.67 -6.29 -0.24
C ARG A 34 1.51 -6.13 1.26
N SER A 35 0.36 -5.65 1.74
CA SER A 35 0.14 -5.37 3.17
C SER A 35 0.17 -6.61 4.07
N SER A 36 0.03 -7.81 3.53
CA SER A 36 0.10 -9.10 4.24
C SER A 36 1.35 -9.92 3.93
N THR A 37 2.32 -9.38 3.18
CA THR A 37 3.54 -10.09 2.78
C THR A 37 4.77 -9.30 3.21
N ILE A 38 5.63 -9.92 4.01
CA ILE A 38 6.93 -9.35 4.39
C ILE A 38 7.96 -9.87 3.39
N GLU A 39 8.56 -8.95 2.63
CA GLU A 39 9.71 -9.27 1.77
C GLU A 39 11.00 -9.14 2.59
N ILE A 40 11.68 -10.26 2.83
CA ILE A 40 13.01 -10.28 3.43
C ILE A 40 14.03 -10.34 2.29
N ARG A 41 14.88 -9.32 2.18
CA ARG A 41 15.90 -9.21 1.13
C ARG A 41 17.28 -9.47 1.73
N ASN A 42 18.22 -9.92 0.89
CA ASN A 42 19.61 -10.20 1.26
C ASN A 42 19.75 -11.27 2.37
N VAL A 43 18.91 -12.32 2.33
CA VAL A 43 19.08 -13.48 3.21
C VAL A 43 20.35 -14.23 2.77
N PRO A 44 21.31 -14.50 3.67
CA PRO A 44 22.50 -15.27 3.35
C PRO A 44 22.13 -16.68 2.90
N VAL A 45 22.62 -17.09 1.74
CA VAL A 45 22.36 -18.42 1.18
C VAL A 45 23.38 -19.43 1.72
N LYS A 46 22.93 -20.61 2.12
CA LYS A 46 23.78 -21.74 2.51
C LYS A 46 23.60 -22.93 1.56
N ASP A 47 24.59 -23.82 1.50
CA ASP A 47 24.46 -25.07 0.77
C ASP A 47 23.52 -26.03 1.51
N ASN A 48 22.62 -26.68 0.77
CA ASN A 48 21.61 -27.62 1.30
C ASN A 48 20.62 -27.00 2.31
N GLU A 49 20.07 -25.82 2.00
CA GLU A 49 19.04 -25.18 2.83
C GLU A 49 17.81 -26.07 3.05
N THR A 50 17.37 -26.13 4.30
CA THR A 50 16.15 -26.82 4.71
C THR A 50 15.05 -25.81 5.09
N LEU A 51 13.81 -26.28 5.20
CA LEU A 51 12.70 -25.45 5.66
C LEU A 51 12.93 -24.91 7.08
N ASP A 52 13.62 -25.67 7.93
CA ASP A 52 13.93 -25.28 9.29
C ASP A 52 14.90 -24.08 9.34
N ASP A 53 15.84 -23.99 8.40
CA ASP A 53 16.74 -22.85 8.26
C ASP A 53 15.96 -21.56 7.96
N LEU A 54 14.99 -21.63 7.05
CA LEU A 54 14.11 -20.49 6.73
C LEU A 54 13.26 -20.08 7.93
N VAL A 55 12.66 -21.05 8.64
CA VAL A 55 11.87 -20.79 9.85
C VAL A 55 12.74 -20.11 10.92
N SER A 56 13.98 -20.55 11.10
CA SER A 56 14.93 -19.96 12.04
C SER A 56 15.23 -18.49 11.72
N VAL A 57 15.51 -18.17 10.45
CA VAL A 57 15.76 -16.80 9.98
C VAL A 57 14.54 -15.90 10.21
N VAL A 58 13.35 -16.35 9.78
CA VAL A 58 12.10 -15.58 9.92
C VAL A 58 11.76 -15.35 11.39
N THR A 59 11.91 -16.38 12.23
CA THR A 59 11.64 -16.29 13.68
C THR A 59 12.63 -15.35 14.39
N GLY A 60 13.91 -15.38 13.99
CA GLY A 60 14.92 -14.46 14.49
C GLY A 60 14.60 -13.00 14.19
N ILE A 61 14.19 -12.71 12.94
CA ILE A 61 13.76 -11.36 12.53
C ILE A 61 12.50 -10.93 13.28
N GLY A 62 11.52 -11.83 13.45
CA GLY A 62 10.29 -11.55 14.18
C GLY A 62 10.52 -11.10 15.62
N LYS A 63 11.47 -11.72 16.32
CA LYS A 63 11.84 -11.35 17.71
C LYS A 63 12.42 -9.93 17.81
N ILE A 64 13.24 -9.52 16.85
CA ILE A 64 13.84 -8.18 16.81
C ILE A 64 12.76 -7.09 16.58
N ILE A 65 11.73 -7.42 15.79
CA ILE A 65 10.62 -6.51 15.50
C ILE A 65 9.73 -6.32 16.74
N ASP A 66 9.52 -7.36 17.54
CA ASP A 66 8.71 -7.29 18.77
C ASP A 66 9.37 -6.44 19.86
N GLU A 67 10.71 -6.43 19.93
CA GLU A 67 11.47 -5.66 20.94
C GLU A 67 11.67 -4.19 20.58
N SER A 68 11.44 -3.78 19.32
CA SER A 68 11.70 -2.42 18.80
C SER A 68 10.45 -1.56 18.61
N SER A 69 9.26 -2.04 18.98
CA SER A 69 8.00 -1.32 18.75
C SER A 69 7.67 -0.21 19.77
N ARG A 70 8.66 0.41 20.43
CA ARG A 70 8.51 1.75 21.01
C ARG A 70 9.54 2.71 20.43
N PRO A 71 9.22 3.38 19.31
CA PRO A 71 10.02 4.51 18.88
C PRO A 71 9.69 5.72 19.75
N GLN A 72 10.64 6.13 20.62
CA GLN A 72 10.74 7.53 21.02
C GLN A 72 11.20 8.32 19.78
N GLY A 73 10.29 9.08 19.18
CA GLY A 73 10.67 10.23 18.34
C GLY A 73 11.04 9.98 16.87
N PHE A 74 10.27 9.18 16.11
CA PHE A 74 10.28 9.32 14.65
C PHE A 74 9.00 10.02 14.17
N ALA A 75 9.18 11.13 13.45
CA ALA A 75 8.12 11.87 12.79
C ALA A 75 7.30 10.92 11.91
N THR A 76 6.02 10.77 12.26
CA THR A 76 5.05 10.03 11.47
C THR A 76 4.58 10.92 10.32
N ASP A 77 5.39 11.05 9.28
CA ASP A 77 4.92 11.66 8.04
C ASP A 77 3.92 10.71 7.35
N ALA A 78 2.65 11.10 7.49
CA ALA A 78 1.47 10.69 6.74
C ALA A 78 0.99 9.23 6.87
N ARG A 79 0.52 8.86 8.07
CA ARG A 79 -0.75 8.09 8.19
C ARG A 79 -1.86 9.01 8.71
N LYS A 80 -2.27 9.98 7.90
CA LYS A 80 -3.52 10.73 8.08
C LYS A 80 -4.39 10.57 6.84
N THR A 81 -5.02 9.41 6.71
CA THR A 81 -6.35 9.33 6.11
C THR A 81 -7.21 8.54 7.08
N GLY A 82 -8.17 9.25 7.66
CA GLY A 82 -8.89 8.86 8.86
C GLY A 82 -9.73 7.61 8.67
N CYS A 83 -9.55 6.66 9.58
CA CYS A 83 -10.60 5.72 9.95
C CYS A 83 -10.47 5.47 11.45
N THR A 84 -10.81 6.48 12.25
CA THR A 84 -10.99 6.28 13.69
C THR A 84 -12.27 5.49 13.89
N LYS A 85 -12.14 4.21 14.24
CA LYS A 85 -13.24 3.44 14.81
C LYS A 85 -13.62 4.08 16.15
N THR A 86 -14.66 4.90 16.16
CA THR A 86 -15.35 5.26 17.40
C THR A 86 -16.46 4.24 17.62
N ASN A 87 -16.36 3.48 18.70
CA ASN A 87 -17.48 2.75 19.27
C ASN A 87 -18.57 3.76 19.65
N SER A 88 -19.53 3.97 18.75
CA SER A 88 -20.89 4.45 19.03
C SER A 88 -21.59 4.64 17.69
N GLY A 89 -22.70 3.94 17.51
CA GLY A 89 -23.48 3.96 16.29
C GLY A 89 -23.92 5.39 15.92
N ARG A 90 -23.32 5.95 14.86
CA ARG A 90 -23.96 6.96 14.01
C ARG A 90 -23.19 7.12 12.70
N ILE A 91 -23.77 6.61 11.62
CA ILE A 91 -23.30 6.88 10.26
C ILE A 91 -23.47 8.39 10.00
N ARG A 92 -22.38 9.11 9.74
CA ARG A 92 -22.46 10.45 9.13
C ARG A 92 -21.83 10.40 7.74
N LYS A 93 -22.59 10.90 6.77
CA LYS A 93 -22.22 11.06 5.35
C LYS A 93 -20.96 11.92 5.24
N CYS A 94 -19.99 11.47 4.46
CA CYS A 94 -18.88 12.29 4.00
C CYS A 94 -19.38 13.30 2.96
N GLN A 95 -19.19 14.59 3.21
CA GLN A 95 -19.22 15.62 2.17
C GLN A 95 -17.79 15.88 1.69
N ARG A 96 -17.70 16.23 0.40
CA ARG A 96 -16.50 16.33 -0.45
C ARG A 96 -15.42 17.23 0.10
#